data_AF-A0ABD0RQW1-F1
#
_entry.id   AF-A0ABD0RQW1-F1
#
_cell.length_a   1.000
_cell.length_b   1.000
_cell.length_c   1.000
_cell.angle_alpha   90.00
_cell.angle_beta   90.00
_cell.angle_gamma   90.00
#
_symmetry.space_group_name_H-M   'P 1'
#
loop_
_entity.id
_entity.type
_entity.pdbx_description
1 polymer ?
#
loop_
_entity_poly.entity_id
_entity_poly.type
_entity_poly.pdbx_seq_one_letter_code
_entity_poly.pdbx_strand_id
1 'polypeptide(L)' 'NIGQAQPIIDQLAEEARAFNRIYVASVHPDLSDEDIKSVFEAFGRIKSCTLARDPTTGKHKGYGFI' A
#
# COMPACT_ATOMS: atom_id res chain seq x y z
N ASN A 1 23.39 -6.30 21.58
CA ASN A 1 24.19 -5.86 20.42
C ASN A 1 23.31 -5.01 19.51
N ILE A 2 23.01 -3.76 19.89
CA ILE A 2 21.97 -2.91 19.26
C ILE A 2 22.58 -1.97 18.19
N GLY A 3 23.89 -1.78 18.19
CA GLY A 3 24.58 -0.84 17.28
C GLY A 3 24.58 -1.24 15.79
N GLN A 4 24.23 -2.48 15.44
CA GLN A 4 24.16 -2.92 14.04
C GLN A 4 22.79 -2.73 13.39
N ALA A 5 21.74 -2.40 14.14
CA ALA A 5 20.40 -2.21 13.59
C ALA A 5 20.20 -0.83 12.97
N GLN A 6 20.86 0.20 13.52
CA GLN A 6 20.68 1.58 13.07
C GLN A 6 20.97 1.80 11.57
N PRO A 7 22.09 1.30 11.01
CA PRO A 7 22.38 1.47 9.58
C PRO A 7 21.35 0.80 8.67
N ILE A 8 20.82 -0.35 9.09
CA ILE A 8 19.80 -1.09 8.33
C ILE A 8 18.47 -0.32 8.34
N ILE A 9 18.10 0.24 9.49
CA ILE A 9 16.88 1.06 9.63
C ILE A 9 16.98 2.31 8.76
N ASP A 10 18.13 2.99 8.77
CA ASP A 10 18.34 4.21 7.99
C ASP A 10 18.30 3.91 6.49
N GLN A 11 18.95 2.83 6.05
CA GLN A 11 18.90 2.38 4.66
C GLN A 11 17.46 2.06 4.22
N LEU A 12 16.70 1.32 5.03
CA LEU A 12 15.29 1.00 4.74
C LEU A 12 14.41 2.25 4.68
N ALA A 13 14.64 3.23 5.55
CA ALA A 13 13.90 4.49 5.56
C ALA A 13 14.22 5.35 4.33
N GLU A 14 15.46 5.37 3.88
CA GLU A 14 15.90 6.08 2.68
C GLU A 14 15.36 5.43 1.40
N GLU A 15 15.41 4.10 1.31
CA GLU A 15 14.75 3.35 0.25
C GLU A 15 13.23 3.60 0.24
N ALA A 16 12.57 3.58 1.40
CA ALA A 16 11.14 3.84 1.51
C ALA A 16 10.76 5.26 1.04
N ARG A 17 11.60 6.27 1.29
CA ARG A 17 11.39 7.64 0.79
C ARG A 17 11.45 7.74 -0.73
N ALA A 18 12.14 6.82 -1.40
CA ALA A 18 12.18 6.77 -2.87
C ALA A 18 10.89 6.20 -3.49
N PHE A 19 10.02 5.58 -2.68
CA PHE A 19 8.76 5.02 -3.14
C PHE A 19 7.56 5.88 -2.70
N ASN A 20 6.82 6.38 -3.69
CA ASN A 20 5.50 6.97 -3.45
C ASN A 20 4.51 5.84 -3.21
N ARG A 21 4.37 5.42 -1.95
CA ARG A 21 3.44 4.36 -1.52
C ARG A 21 2.41 4.93 -0.56
N ILE A 22 1.14 4.76 -0.89
CA ILE A 22 0.02 5.23 -0.08
C ILE A 22 -0.65 4.03 0.58
N TYR A 23 -0.96 4.16 1.88
CA TYR A 23 -1.83 3.23 2.58
C TYR A 23 -3.27 3.73 2.56
N VAL A 24 -4.20 2.87 2.17
CA VAL A 24 -5.63 3.18 2.13
C VAL A 24 -6.35 2.22 3.07
N ALA A 25 -7.25 2.73 3.91
CA ALA A 25 -8.02 1.96 4.88
C ALA A 25 -9.48 2.39 4.90
N SER A 26 -10.31 1.61 5.60
CA SER A 26 -11.77 1.81 5.68
C SER A 26 -12.44 1.76 4.30
N VAL A 27 -11.93 0.92 3.40
CA VAL A 27 -12.51 0.68 2.08
C VAL A 27 -13.78 -0.16 2.22
N HIS A 28 -14.86 0.31 1.60
CA HIS A 28 -16.14 -0.38 1.61
C HIS A 28 -16.03 -1.78 0.96
N PRO A 29 -16.63 -2.86 1.51
CA PRO A 29 -16.45 -4.25 1.05
C PRO A 29 -16.80 -4.56 -0.41
N ASP A 30 -17.55 -3.67 -1.05
CA ASP A 30 -18.01 -3.81 -2.44
C ASP A 30 -17.11 -3.07 -3.44
N LEU A 31 -16.11 -2.31 -2.96
CA LEU A 31 -15.19 -1.59 -3.83
C LEU A 31 -13.99 -2.46 -4.22
N SER A 32 -13.61 -2.41 -5.49
CA SER A 32 -12.48 -3.16 -6.02
C SER A 32 -11.19 -2.33 -6.08
N ASP A 33 -10.08 -3.01 -6.39
CA ASP A 33 -8.78 -2.39 -6.66
C ASP A 33 -8.88 -1.35 -7.79
N GLU A 34 -9.69 -1.62 -8.81
CA GLU A 34 -9.96 -0.73 -9.94
C GLU A 34 -10.73 0.53 -9.52
N ASP A 35 -11.76 0.40 -8.67
CA ASP A 35 -12.50 1.56 -8.16
C ASP A 35 -11.57 2.53 -7.42
N ILE A 36 -10.73 1.99 -6.55
CA ILE A 36 -9.74 2.78 -5.81
C ILE A 36 -8.73 3.39 -6.78
N LYS A 37 -8.21 2.61 -7.73
CA LYS A 37 -7.25 3.10 -8.73
C LYS A 37 -7.83 4.27 -9.53
N SER A 38 -9.07 4.17 -10.02
CA SER A 38 -9.72 5.21 -10.82
C SER A 38 -9.90 6.52 -10.06
N VAL A 39 -10.15 6.48 -8.75
CA VAL A 39 -10.19 7.70 -7.92
C VAL A 39 -8.82 8.36 -7.84
N PHE A 40 -7.75 7.57 -7.67
CA PHE A 40 -6.40 8.09 -7.48
C PHE A 40 -5.67 8.46 -8.78
N GLU A 41 -6.11 7.96 -9.94
CA GLU A 41 -5.58 8.32 -11.26
C GLU A 41 -5.69 9.82 -11.55
N ALA A 42 -6.64 10.52 -10.92
CA ALA A 42 -6.76 11.98 -10.99
C ALA A 42 -5.53 12.74 -10.42
N PHE A 43 -4.75 12.10 -9.53
CA PHE A 43 -3.58 12.70 -8.90
C PHE A 43 -2.25 12.29 -9.55
N GLY A 44 -2.30 11.44 -10.59
CA GLY A 44 -1.14 11.04 -11.36
C GLY A 44 -1.14 9.57 -11.76
N ARG A 45 -0.07 9.15 -12.42
CA ARG A 45 0.08 7.77 -12.90
C ARG A 45 0.24 6.80 -11.74
N ILE A 46 -0.69 5.85 -11.65
CA ILE A 46 -0.64 4.76 -10.67
C ILE A 46 0.22 3.61 -11.20
N LYS A 47 1.24 3.20 -10.42
CA LYS A 47 2.10 2.04 -10.74
C LYS A 47 1.45 0.72 -10.32
N SER A 48 0.86 0.70 -9.13
CA SER A 48 0.17 -0.43 -8.52
C SER A 48 -1.00 0.06 -7.69
N CYS A 49 -2.05 -0.75 -7.57
CA CYS A 49 -3.12 -0.56 -6.59
C CYS A 49 -3.54 -1.97 -6.18
N THR A 50 -3.49 -2.27 -4.89
CA THR A 50 -3.84 -3.60 -4.39
C THR A 50 -4.50 -3.53 -3.03
N LEU A 51 -5.74 -4.01 -2.95
CA LEU A 51 -6.45 -4.26 -1.71
C LEU A 51 -6.00 -5.62 -1.13
N ALA A 52 -5.70 -5.63 0.16
CA ALA A 52 -5.35 -6.85 0.86
C ALA A 52 -6.58 -7.76 0.94
N ARG A 53 -6.43 -9.02 0.52
CA ARG A 53 -7.54 -9.99 0.45
C ARG A 53 -7.42 -11.09 1.48
N ASP A 54 -8.56 -11.55 1.94
CA ASP A 54 -8.69 -12.78 2.72
C ASP A 54 -8.51 -13.99 1.78
N PRO A 55 -7.58 -14.92 2.07
CA PRO A 55 -7.25 -16.01 1.17
C PRO A 55 -8.34 -17.08 1.06
N THR A 56 -9.29 -17.15 2.00
CA THR A 56 -10.36 -18.14 2.01
C THR A 56 -11.59 -17.64 1.27
N THR A 57 -11.97 -16.38 1.49
CA THR A 57 -13.18 -15.77 0.92
C THR A 57 -12.91 -15.00 -0.37
N GLY A 58 -11.66 -14.63 -0.65
CA GLY A 58 -11.26 -13.77 -1.77
C GLY A 58 -11.67 -12.29 -1.62
N LYS A 59 -12.45 -11.95 -0.59
CA LYS A 59 -12.89 -10.58 -0.30
C LYS A 59 -11.74 -9.75 0.25
N HIS A 60 -11.73 -8.46 -0.07
CA HIS A 60 -10.73 -7.57 0.51
C HIS A 60 -11.05 -7.25 1.99
N LYS A 61 -9.99 -6.96 2.75
CA LYS A 61 -10.02 -6.73 4.21
C LYS A 61 -10.27 -5.27 4.58
N GLY A 62 -10.75 -4.45 3.65
CA GLY A 62 -10.98 -3.02 3.85
C GLY A 62 -9.72 -2.13 3.86
N TYR A 63 -8.56 -2.64 3.47
CA TYR A 63 -7.33 -1.85 3.32
C TYR A 63 -6.48 -2.30 2.14
N GLY A 64 -5.56 -1.44 1.70
CA GLY A 64 -4.67 -1.70 0.59
C GLY A 64 -3.54 -0.69 0.43
N PHE A 65 -2.82 -0.83 -0.67
CA PHE A 65 -1.69 0.02 -1.01
C PHE A 65 -1.79 0.48 -2.46
N ILE A 66 -1.45 1.74 -2.68
CA ILE A 66 -1.28 2.35 -4.00
C ILE A 66 0.21 2.65 -4.17
#